data_AF-A0A933B646-F1
#
_entry.id   AF-A0A933B646-F1
#
_cell.length_a   1.000
_cell.length_b   1.000
_cell.length_c   1.000
_cell.angle_alpha   90.00
_cell.angle_beta   90.00
_cell.angle_gamma   90.00
#
_symmetry.space_group_name_H-M   'P 1'
#
loop_
_entity.id
_entity.type
_entity.pdbx_description
1 polymer ?
#
loop_
_entity_poly.entity_id
_entity_poly.type
_entity_poly.pdbx_seq_one_letter_code
_entity_poly.pdbx_strand_id
1 'polypeptide(L)' 'VFKKLRDSIWEAYVEKHIRVLTRLEHHRHFLVFVGNHDQVRQFLKEH' A
#
# COMPACT_ATOMS: atom_id res chain seq x y z
N VAL A 1 4.38 -7.03 7.96
CA VAL A 1 5.59 -6.15 7.87
C VAL A 1 5.30 -5.07 6.85
N PHE A 2 5.55 -3.79 7.19
CA PHE A 2 5.38 -2.67 6.27
C PHE A 2 6.65 -2.49 5.42
N LYS A 3 6.48 -2.32 4.11
CA LYS A 3 7.56 -2.03 3.15
C LYS A 3 7.29 -0.70 2.48
N LYS A 4 8.25 0.22 2.55
CA LYS A 4 8.16 1.50 1.82
C LYS A 4 8.28 1.24 0.31
N LEU A 5 7.36 1.80 -0.48
CA LEU A 5 7.37 1.67 -1.94
C LEU A 5 7.92 2.92 -2.63
N ARG A 6 7.32 4.08 -2.37
CA ARG A 6 7.70 5.40 -2.92
C ARG A 6 7.27 6.52 -1.98
N ASP A 7 7.91 7.68 -2.04
CA ASP A 7 7.60 8.89 -1.26
C ASP A 7 7.19 8.62 0.21
N SER A 8 5.88 8.59 0.45
CA SER A 8 5.19 8.33 1.71
C SER A 8 4.25 7.12 1.65
N ILE A 9 4.24 6.33 0.57
CA ILE A 9 3.42 5.12 0.39
C ILE A 9 4.15 3.88 0.93
N TRP A 10 3.44 3.12 1.75
CA TRP A 10 3.89 1.89 2.37
C TRP A 10 2.92 0.75 2.06
N GLU A 11 3.46 -0.42 1.76
CA GLU A 11 2.73 -1.65 1.55
C GLU A 11 2.78 -2.52 2.82
N ALA A 12 1.64 -3.06 3.23
CA ALA A 12 1.55 -4.12 4.22
C ALA A 12 0.87 -5.36 3.64
N TYR A 13 1.35 -6.53 4.08
CA TYR A 13 0.76 -7.83 3.78
C TYR A 13 -0.15 -8.21 4.95
N VAL A 14 -1.44 -8.43 4.67
CA VAL A 14 -2.44 -8.81 5.69
C VAL A 14 -2.75 -10.30 5.58
N GLU A 15 -3.01 -10.77 4.37
CA GLU A 15 -3.21 -12.19 4.06
C GLU A 15 -2.42 -12.56 2.80
N LYS A 16 -2.25 -13.86 2.51
CA LYS A 16 -1.44 -14.34 1.37
C LYS A 16 -1.70 -13.61 0.04
N HIS A 17 -2.93 -13.17 -0.17
CA HIS A 17 -3.36 -12.51 -1.40
C HIS A 17 -3.82 -11.07 -1.23
N ILE A 18 -3.81 -10.51 -0.01
CA ILE A 18 -4.30 -9.15 0.26
C ILE A 18 -3.13 -8.26 0.67
N ARG A 19 -2.97 -7.18 -0.09
CA ARG A 19 -2.02 -6.10 0.11
C ARG A 19 -2.76 -4.82 0.45
N VAL A 20 -2.16 -4.04 1.34
CA VAL A 20 -2.70 -2.77 1.80
C VAL A 20 -1.67 -1.69 1.53
N LEU A 21 -2.06 -0.66 0.78
CA LEU A 21 -1.27 0.56 0.61
C LEU A 21 -1.73 1.60 1.62
N THR A 22 -0.77 2.18 2.31
CA THR A 22 -0.99 3.25 3.27
C THR A 22 -0.09 4.43 2.96
N ARG A 23 -0.51 5.64 3.32
CA ARG A 23 0.33 6.83 3.28
C ARG A 23 0.72 7.24 4.69
N LEU A 24 2.00 7.52 4.92
CA LEU A 24 2.49 8.02 6.21
C LEU A 24 2.43 9.55 6.22
N GLU A 25 1.61 10.12 7.09
CA GLU A 25 1.50 11.56 7.33
C GLU A 25 1.51 11.83 8.84
N HIS A 26 2.32 12.78 9.31
CA HIS A 26 2.45 13.14 10.72
C HIS A 26 2.59 11.92 11.67
N HIS A 27 3.39 10.91 11.26
CA HIS A 27 3.61 9.66 12.00
C HIS A 27 2.40 8.72 12.10
N ARG A 28 1.37 8.92 11.26
CA ARG A 28 0.19 8.04 11.17
C ARG A 28 0.05 7.47 9.76
N HIS A 29 -0.30 6.19 9.69
CA HIS A 29 -0.64 5.54 8.42
C HIS A 29 -2.11 5.74 8.10
N PHE A 30 -2.39 6.27 6.91
CA PHE A 30 -3.73 6.41 6.35
C PHE A 30 -3.92 5.39 5.25
N LEU A 31 -5.06 4.69 5.25
CA LEU A 31 -5.37 3.72 4.21
C LEU A 31 -5.59 4.44 2.87
N VAL A 32 -4.89 3.97 1.83
CA VAL A 32 -5.02 4.50 0.46
C VAL A 32 -5.72 3.49 -0.43
N PHE A 33 -5.35 2.22 -0.33
CA PHE A 33 -5.87 1.18 -1.21
C PHE A 33 -5.74 -0.21 -0.58
N VAL A 34 -6.67 -1.11 -0.89
CA VAL A 34 -6.62 -2.52 -0.53
C VAL A 34 -6.92 -3.34 -1.78
N GLY A 35 -6.09 -4.34 -2.06
CA GLY A 35 -6.32 -5.23 -3.18
C GLY A 35 -5.31 -6.36 -3.24
N ASN A 36 -5.45 -7.20 -4.25
CA ASN A 36 -4.47 -8.24 -4.53
C ASN A 36 -3.22 -7.66 -5.21
N HIS A 37 -2.26 -8.53 -5.55
CA HIS A 37 -1.01 -8.11 -6.17
C HIS A 37 -1.18 -7.31 -7.46
N ASP A 38 -2.06 -7.77 -8.35
CA ASP A 38 -2.24 -7.17 -9.67
C ASP A 38 -2.99 -5.85 -9.57
N GLN A 39 -4.03 -5.81 -8.73
CA GLN A 39 -4.78 -4.60 -8.43
C GLN A 39 -3.88 -3.51 -7.82
N VAL A 40 -3.02 -3.87 -6.87
CA VAL A 40 -2.04 -2.94 -6.28
C VAL A 40 -1.06 -2.42 -7.32
N ARG A 41 -0.55 -3.29 -8.21
CA ARG A 41 0.36 -2.86 -9.28
C ARG A 41 -0.32 -1.92 -10.26
N GLN A 42 -1.57 -2.21 -10.64
CA GLN A 42 -2.33 -1.35 -11.54
C GLN A 42 -2.57 0.02 -10.91
N PHE A 43 -3.02 0.04 -9.65
CA PHE A 43 -3.23 1.28 -8.91
C PHE A 43 -1.96 2.16 -8.87
N LEU A 44 -0.80 1.57 -8.56
CA LEU A 44 0.48 2.27 -8.50
C LEU A 44 1.02 2.75 -9.86
N LYS A 45 0.52 2.22 -10.98
CA LYS A 45 0.88 2.69 -12.33
C LYS A 45 0.02 3.87 -12.77
N GLU A 46 -1.24 3.87 -12.37
CA GLU A 46 -2.22 4.88 -12.77
C GLU A 46 -2.18 6.14 -11.87
N HIS A 47 -1.71 5.99 -10.64
CA HIS A 47 -1.60 7.03 -9.61
C HIS A 47 -0.17 7.13 -9.07
#